data_AF-A0A6P4EV68-F1
#
_entry.id   AF-A0A6P4EV68-F1
#
_cell.length_a   1.000
_cell.length_b   1.000
_cell.length_c   1.000
_cell.angle_alpha   90.00
_cell.angle_beta   90.00
_cell.angle_gamma   90.00
#
_symmetry.space_group_name_H-M   'P 1'
#
loop_
_entity.id
_entity.type
_entity.pdbx_description
1 polymer ?
#
loop_
_entity_poly.entity_id
_entity_poly.type
_entity_poly.pdbx_seq_one_letter_code
_entity_poly.pdbx_strand_id
1 'polypeptide(L)'
;MGSAGEGIDAVDLGDALRALNLNPTLALIEKMGGTKKRNEKKIKMDEFLPIYSQVKKEKEQGCYEDFIECLKLYDKEENGTMMLAELQHALLA
;
A
#
# COMPACT_ATOMS: atom_id res chain seq x y z
N MET A 1 -19.04 -8.40 -21.34
CA MET A 1 -18.28 -9.00 -20.22
C MET A 1 -18.74 -8.30 -18.96
N GLY A 2 -19.60 -8.95 -18.17
CA GLY A 2 -20.14 -8.34 -16.97
C GLY A 2 -21.13 -9.30 -16.34
N SER A 3 -20.67 -10.11 -15.39
CA SER A 3 -21.55 -10.87 -14.51
C SER A 3 -20.85 -11.26 -13.21
N ALA A 4 -21.63 -11.11 -12.13
CA ALA A 4 -21.45 -11.50 -10.73
C ALA A 4 -20.58 -10.59 -9.83
N GLY A 5 -21.15 -10.04 -8.75
CA GLY A 5 -20.37 -9.57 -7.58
C GLY A 5 -19.76 -8.17 -7.66
N GLU A 6 -20.54 -7.19 -8.15
CA GLU A 6 -20.11 -5.82 -8.50
C GLU A 6 -19.21 -5.09 -7.47
N GLY A 7 -17.91 -5.03 -7.75
CA GLY A 7 -16.96 -4.14 -7.09
C GLY A 7 -16.18 -4.75 -5.92
N ILE A 8 -15.00 -4.17 -5.63
CA ILE A 8 -14.19 -4.53 -4.47
C ILE A 8 -14.79 -3.91 -3.21
N ASP A 9 -14.59 -4.54 -2.06
CA ASP A 9 -14.90 -3.89 -0.79
C ASP A 9 -13.98 -2.69 -0.59
N ALA A 10 -14.50 -1.58 -0.07
CA ALA A 10 -13.70 -0.39 0.18
C ALA A 10 -12.58 -0.63 1.20
N VAL A 11 -12.69 -1.64 2.06
CA VAL A 11 -11.57 -2.05 2.94
C VAL A 11 -10.40 -2.62 2.15
N ASP A 12 -10.67 -3.26 1.01
CA ASP A 12 -9.67 -3.90 0.15
C ASP A 12 -9.06 -2.90 -0.86
N LEU A 13 -9.49 -1.61 -0.85
CA LEU A 13 -9.00 -0.57 -1.77
C LEU A 13 -7.48 -0.38 -1.67
N GLY A 14 -6.95 -0.33 -0.45
CA GLY A 14 -5.51 -0.13 -0.22
C GLY A 14 -4.68 -1.27 -0.80
N ASP A 15 -5.13 -2.50 -0.59
CA ASP A 15 -4.43 -3.70 -1.06
C ASP A 15 -4.54 -3.85 -2.57
N ALA A 16 -5.69 -3.48 -3.16
CA ALA A 16 -5.85 -3.42 -4.61
C ALA A 16 -4.88 -2.41 -5.25
N LEU A 17 -4.69 -1.23 -4.66
CA LEU A 17 -3.73 -0.23 -5.15
C LEU A 17 -2.28 -0.74 -5.02
N ARG A 18 -1.93 -1.39 -3.91
CA ARG A 18 -0.60 -2.00 -3.69
C ARG A 18 -0.29 -3.12 -4.67
N ALA A 19 -1.27 -3.97 -4.99
CA ALA A 19 -1.14 -5.01 -6.00
C ALA A 19 -0.88 -4.44 -7.41
N LEU A 20 -1.19 -3.17 -7.65
CA LEU A 20 -0.92 -2.46 -8.90
C LEU A 20 0.35 -1.60 -8.85
N ASN A 21 1.30 -1.93 -7.96
CA ASN A 21 2.58 -1.25 -7.77
C ASN A 21 2.46 0.23 -7.36
N LEU A 22 1.43 0.59 -6.60
CA LEU A 22 1.30 1.90 -5.96
C LEU A 22 1.51 1.74 -4.44
N ASN A 23 2.14 2.71 -3.78
CA ASN A 23 2.37 2.66 -2.32
C ASN A 23 1.57 3.74 -1.57
N PRO A 24 0.22 3.72 -1.58
CA PRO A 24 -0.56 4.71 -0.86
C PRO A 24 -0.45 4.53 0.67
N THR A 25 -0.36 5.67 1.38
CA THR A 25 -0.48 5.70 2.84
C THR A 25 -1.91 5.41 3.28
N LEU A 26 -2.10 5.01 4.54
CA LEU A 26 -3.44 4.79 5.10
C LEU A 26 -4.32 6.06 5.02
N ALA A 27 -3.72 7.23 5.27
CA ALA A 27 -4.42 8.51 5.15
C ALA A 27 -4.90 8.80 3.72
N LEU A 28 -4.08 8.45 2.72
CA LEU A 28 -4.48 8.58 1.31
C LEU A 28 -5.59 7.59 0.96
N ILE A 29 -5.52 6.34 1.44
CA ILE A 29 -6.57 5.34 1.23
C ILE A 29 -7.91 5.82 1.82
N GLU A 30 -7.91 6.34 3.05
CA GLU A 30 -9.11 6.92 3.69
C GLU A 30 -9.64 8.11 2.87
N LYS A 31 -8.77 9.01 2.41
CA LYS A 31 -9.14 10.16 1.55
C LYS A 31 -9.75 9.72 0.22
N MET A 32 -9.31 8.59 -0.35
CA MET A 32 -9.83 8.02 -1.59
C MET A 32 -11.10 7.17 -1.37
N GLY A 33 -11.62 7.12 -0.14
CA GLY A 33 -12.88 6.44 0.19
C GLY A 33 -12.74 4.98 0.60
N GLY A 34 -11.55 4.55 1.01
CA GLY A 34 -11.33 3.27 1.68
C GLY A 34 -11.95 3.25 3.08
N THR A 35 -12.35 2.07 3.54
CA THR A 35 -13.03 1.87 4.83
C THR A 35 -12.21 0.99 5.75
N LYS A 36 -12.55 0.97 7.06
CA LYS A 36 -11.86 0.12 8.05
C LYS A 36 -12.56 -1.20 8.31
N LYS A 37 -13.83 -1.32 7.95
CA LYS A 37 -14.63 -2.54 8.14
C LYS A 37 -15.17 -3.03 6.81
N ARG A 38 -15.28 -4.35 6.71
CA ARG A 38 -15.92 -5.02 5.57
C ARG A 38 -17.38 -4.64 5.47
N ASN A 39 -17.88 -4.62 4.23
CA ASN A 39 -19.25 -4.37 3.81
C ASN A 39 -19.77 -2.95 4.13
N GLU A 40 -18.90 -1.98 4.44
CA GLU A 40 -19.33 -0.58 4.61
C GLU A 40 -19.62 0.10 3.27
N LYS A 41 -18.79 -0.17 2.25
CA LYS A 41 -18.94 0.36 0.90
C LYS A 41 -18.33 -0.60 -0.11
N LYS A 42 -18.91 -0.66 -1.31
CA LYS A 42 -18.31 -1.33 -2.47
C LYS A 42 -17.89 -0.31 -3.52
N ILE A 43 -16.73 -0.52 -4.12
CA ILE A 43 -16.16 0.34 -5.16
C ILE A 43 -16.24 -0.41 -6.48
N LYS A 44 -17.03 0.11 -7.41
CA LYS A 44 -17.14 -0.43 -8.77
C LYS A 44 -15.91 -0.06 -9.60
N MET A 45 -15.66 -0.80 -10.68
CA MET A 45 -14.49 -0.57 -11.53
C MET A 45 -14.45 0.85 -12.11
N ASP A 46 -15.61 1.39 -12.49
CA ASP A 46 -15.73 2.76 -13.03
C ASP A 46 -15.34 3.84 -12.01
N GLU A 47 -15.53 3.58 -10.70
CA GLU A 47 -15.09 4.45 -9.61
C GLU A 47 -13.61 4.24 -9.26
N PHE A 48 -13.12 3.00 -9.40
CA PHE A 48 -11.74 2.64 -9.09
C PHE A 48 -10.73 3.25 -10.06
N LEU A 49 -11.03 3.31 -11.36
CA LEU A 49 -10.11 3.83 -12.39
C LEU A 49 -9.69 5.30 -12.15
N PRO A 50 -10.60 6.23 -11.80
CA PRO A 50 -10.23 7.58 -11.36
C PRO A 50 -9.33 7.59 -10.11
N ILE A 51 -9.65 6.77 -9.10
CA ILE A 51 -8.87 6.66 -7.86
C ILE A 51 -7.44 6.21 -8.18
N TYR A 52 -7.29 5.13 -8.96
CA TYR A 52 -5.99 4.64 -9.41
C TYR A 52 -5.21 5.73 -10.15
N SER A 53 -5.86 6.45 -11.07
CA SER A 53 -5.21 7.50 -11.86
C SER A 53 -4.74 8.68 -11.00
N GLN A 54 -5.45 8.98 -9.91
CA GLN A 54 -5.06 10.01 -8.94
C GLN A 54 -3.88 9.54 -8.09
N VAL A 55 -3.97 8.36 -7.47
CA VAL A 55 -2.92 7.80 -6.61
C VAL A 55 -1.62 7.56 -7.40
N LYS A 56 -1.71 7.20 -8.67
CA LYS A 56 -0.54 7.05 -9.56
C LYS A 56 0.23 8.35 -9.80
N LYS A 57 -0.43 9.51 -9.67
CA LYS A 57 0.23 10.82 -9.81
C LYS A 57 0.89 11.27 -8.52
N GLU A 58 0.60 10.63 -7.39
CA GLU A 58 1.28 10.88 -6.12
C GLU A 58 2.74 10.44 -6.26
N LYS A 59 3.68 11.36 -6.05
CA LYS A 59 5.13 11.11 -6.19
C LYS A 59 5.86 11.00 -4.85
N GLU A 60 5.14 11.15 -3.74
CA GLU A 60 5.73 11.14 -2.39
C GLU A 60 5.87 9.71 -1.85
N GLN A 61 6.52 8.85 -2.62
CA GLN A 61 6.82 7.48 -2.23
C GLN A 61 8.31 7.29 -2.58
N GLY A 62 9.16 7.20 -1.56
CA GLY A 62 10.61 7.02 -1.75
C GLY A 62 10.93 5.89 -2.72
N CYS A 63 12.12 5.92 -3.32
CA CYS A 63 12.51 4.89 -4.28
C CYS A 63 13.03 3.65 -3.57
N TYR A 64 13.14 2.54 -4.31
CA TYR A 64 13.62 1.27 -3.76
C TYR A 64 14.99 1.41 -3.08
N GLU A 65 15.86 2.21 -3.67
CA GLU A 65 17.20 2.49 -3.18
C GLU A 65 17.17 3.16 -1.80
N ASP A 66 16.23 4.07 -1.54
CA ASP A 66 16.09 4.72 -0.23
C ASP A 66 15.82 3.69 0.88
N PHE A 67 14.96 2.70 0.61
CA PHE A 67 14.66 1.63 1.57
C PHE A 67 15.86 0.73 1.82
N ILE A 68 16.62 0.38 0.77
CA ILE A 68 17.81 -0.46 0.90
C ILE A 68 18.90 0.25 1.69
N GLU A 69 19.17 1.51 1.40
CA GLU A 69 20.15 2.30 2.14
C GLU A 69 19.76 2.44 3.63
N CYS A 70 18.48 2.63 3.95
CA CYS A 70 18.02 2.63 5.34
C CYS A 70 18.20 1.27 6.03
N LEU A 71 17.91 0.15 5.36
CA LEU A 71 18.04 -1.18 5.95
C LEU A 71 19.50 -1.63 6.13
N LYS A 72 20.42 -1.15 5.28
CA LYS A 72 21.86 -1.39 5.44
C LYS A 72 22.42 -0.89 6.76
N LEU A 73 21.82 0.14 7.38
CA LEU A 73 22.22 0.62 8.71
C LEU A 73 22.09 -0.46 9.80
N TYR A 74 21.29 -1.50 9.55
CA TYR A 74 21.08 -2.62 10.46
C TYR A 74 21.81 -3.92 10.05
N ASP A 75 22.46 -3.94 8.88
CA ASP A 75 23.29 -5.06 8.43
C ASP A 75 24.66 -4.99 9.08
N LYS A 76 24.75 -5.50 10.31
CA LYS A 76 25.99 -5.47 11.12
C LYS A 76 27.09 -6.37 10.57
N GLU A 77 26.75 -7.36 9.77
CA GLU A 77 27.67 -8.36 9.24
C GLU A 77 28.03 -8.11 7.76
N GLU A 78 27.47 -7.06 7.15
CA GLU A 78 27.62 -6.70 5.73
C GLU A 78 27.31 -7.87 4.77
N ASN A 79 26.35 -8.73 5.14
CA ASN A 79 26.02 -9.95 4.41
C ASN A 79 24.64 -9.88 3.72
N GLY A 80 23.99 -8.72 3.75
CA GLY A 80 22.66 -8.49 3.21
C GLY A 80 21.53 -9.00 4.11
N THR A 81 21.80 -9.30 5.38
CA THR A 81 20.80 -9.75 6.35
C THR A 81 20.77 -8.85 7.58
N MET A 82 19.63 -8.82 8.27
CA MET A 82 19.49 -8.10 9.53
C MET A 82 18.75 -8.99 10.54
N MET A 83 18.95 -8.72 11.82
CA MET A 83 18.29 -9.49 12.87
C MET A 83 16.77 -9.20 12.88
N LEU A 84 15.95 -10.26 12.91
CA LEU A 84 14.49 -10.13 12.91
C LEU A 84 13.98 -9.22 14.05
N ALA A 85 14.59 -9.31 15.23
CA ALA A 85 14.23 -8.47 16.38
C ALA A 85 14.43 -6.97 16.11
N GLU A 86 15.50 -6.60 15.39
CA GLU A 86 15.78 -5.20 15.03
C GLU A 86 14.81 -4.71 13.95
N LEU A 87 14.46 -5.57 12.99
CA LEU A 87 13.45 -5.25 11.98
C LEU A 87 12.08 -5.03 12.60
N GLN A 88 11.66 -5.92 13.50
CA GLN A 88 10.41 -5.78 14.22
C GLN A 88 10.37 -4.49 15.04
N HIS A 89 11.47 -4.18 15.75
CA HIS A 89 11.55 -2.94 16.51
C HIS A 89 11.46 -1.70 15.61
N ALA A 90 12.19 -1.68 14.49
CA ALA A 90 12.19 -0.55 13.55
C ALA A 90 10.83 -0.30 12.88
N LEU A 91 10.02 -1.35 12.66
CA LEU A 91 8.69 -1.23 12.02
C LEU A 91 7.54 -0.98 13.00
N LEU A 92 7.71 -1.33 14.28
CA LEU A 92 6.66 -1.21 15.30
C LEU A 92 6.82 0.01 16.22
N ALA A 93 8.03 0.57 16.32
CA ALA A 93 8.32 1.77 17.12
C ALA A 93 7.78 3.04 16.45
#